data_AF-A0A7C4NWH5-F1
#
_entry.id   AF-A0A7C4NWH5-F1
#
_cell.length_a   1.000
_cell.length_b   1.000
_cell.length_c   1.000
_cell.angle_alpha   90.00
_cell.angle_beta   90.00
_cell.angle_gamma   90.00
#
_symmetry.space_group_name_H-M   'P 1'
#
loop_
_entity.id
_entity.type
_entity.pdbx_description
1 polymer ?
#
loop_
_entity_poly.entity_id
_entity_poly.type
_entity_poly.pdbx_seq_one_letter_code
_entity_poly.pdbx_strand_id
1 'polypeptide(L)'
;MKYCCLLIFLTSSSFCLFGQATWEIGAMGGLTAYAGDVNEHTYFDYKVRGAGYGLLLRRHFGPVFAVRLNYLGGTIAGDESHFPEPFWRAERAFKFSSQFHEGTLLLEWDIFGYRRRNGWRFRKIFGPYVFAGAGYNYFRTTADYNDAYRENPIVPLERILADKQVLPPPPTLVLHFGGGFKWDISRYWLLGFELGIRPVFSDYLDGVSIAGIPGNRDWFAFAGISVSHRIRDIDSDRDWIPNRRDKCPLSPGPPRYRGCPDADGDGIVDDHDECPFVRGVPSARGCPDADGDGVQDSLDLCLLVAGPVTACGCPDRDNDGVPDMEDLCPDMPGLHHLDGCPDADNDSIPDPSDACPYVWGVALTFGCPDTDGDGVADMLDVCPDEVGSWIHFGCPDTDGDGLPDYDDLCPRQPGLSAFQGCPDTDGDGIPDYLDRCPTASGTTAFQGCPDTDGDGLPNPDDRCPYAAGPASNMGCPELKKQVVRQLQEAGKQIQFETGSDKLTDASLPVVKRVAEILKNYPNYRVTVAGHTDNQGKRQRNQELSERRAARCVQKLIELGIEPERLTSAGYGQTKPIATNSTAKGRALNRRVEFHLVRMH
;
A
#
# COMPACT_ATOMS: atom_id res chain seq x y z
N MET A 1 59.69 67.85 43.85
CA MET A 1 59.24 66.83 44.82
C MET A 1 57.86 66.32 44.41
N LYS A 2 57.72 64.98 44.37
CA LYS A 2 56.48 64.15 44.50
C LYS A 2 55.57 63.89 43.28
N TYR A 3 55.85 62.75 42.63
CA TYR A 3 54.99 61.62 42.26
C TYR A 3 53.44 61.73 42.24
N CYS A 4 52.85 61.20 41.16
CA CYS A 4 51.98 60.00 41.09
C CYS A 4 50.55 60.15 40.50
N CYS A 5 50.21 59.09 39.75
CA CYS A 5 48.87 58.56 39.41
C CYS A 5 48.11 59.11 38.19
N LEU A 6 48.35 58.44 37.04
CA LEU A 6 47.43 57.49 36.38
C LEU A 6 45.94 57.87 36.34
N LEU A 7 45.42 58.16 35.14
CA LEU A 7 44.05 57.78 34.74
C LEU A 7 43.94 57.84 33.20
N ILE A 8 43.89 56.65 32.63
CA ILE A 8 43.61 56.37 31.21
C ILE A 8 42.13 56.64 30.97
N PHE A 9 41.80 57.63 30.15
CA PHE A 9 40.45 57.80 29.60
C PHE A 9 40.30 56.91 28.36
N LEU A 10 39.71 55.74 28.58
CA LEU A 10 39.15 54.85 27.55
C LEU A 10 37.74 55.35 27.25
N THR A 11 37.53 56.00 26.10
CA THR A 11 36.18 56.30 25.58
C THR A 11 35.92 55.50 24.30
N SER A 12 35.08 54.49 24.46
CA SER A 12 34.05 54.04 23.52
C SER A 12 34.46 53.72 22.06
N SER A 13 35.11 52.58 21.88
CA SER A 13 34.95 51.73 20.68
C SER A 13 35.00 50.25 21.08
N SER A 14 34.11 49.89 21.99
CA SER A 14 33.60 48.54 22.27
C SER A 14 32.76 48.10 21.06
N PHE A 15 32.84 46.93 20.43
CA PHE A 15 33.52 45.66 20.69
C PHE A 15 33.61 44.95 19.32
N CYS A 16 34.79 44.91 18.69
CA CYS A 16 35.09 43.88 17.68
C CYS A 16 36.60 43.54 17.66
N LEU A 17 37.28 43.74 18.78
CA LEU A 17 38.72 43.49 18.95
C LEU A 17 39.04 42.08 19.47
N PHE A 18 38.04 41.24 19.74
CA PHE A 18 38.23 39.87 20.24
C PHE A 18 38.05 38.77 19.17
N GLY A 19 38.11 39.13 17.89
CA GLY A 19 37.79 38.20 16.80
C GLY A 19 38.87 37.18 16.44
N GLN A 20 40.15 37.40 16.80
CA GLN A 20 41.25 36.54 16.35
C GLN A 20 42.44 36.57 17.30
N ALA A 21 42.29 35.90 18.43
CA ALA A 21 43.47 35.51 19.17
C ALA A 21 44.08 34.29 18.46
N THR A 22 45.07 34.52 17.60
CA THR A 22 45.79 33.44 16.88
C THR A 22 47.04 33.06 17.64
N TRP A 23 47.26 31.76 17.79
CA TRP A 23 48.52 31.22 18.30
C TRP A 23 49.47 30.97 17.13
N GLU A 24 50.75 31.28 17.35
CA GLU A 24 51.83 30.89 16.44
C GLU A 24 52.90 30.16 17.23
N ILE A 25 53.34 29.02 16.72
CA ILE A 25 54.45 28.24 17.28
C ILE A 25 55.56 28.16 16.23
N GLY A 26 56.80 28.33 16.65
CA GLY A 26 57.91 28.35 15.72
C GLY A 26 59.25 27.96 16.34
N ALA A 27 60.21 27.78 15.46
CA ALA A 27 61.61 27.57 15.80
C ALA A 27 62.47 28.65 15.13
N MET A 28 63.62 28.94 15.72
CA MET A 28 64.59 29.89 15.21
C MET A 28 66.00 29.31 15.27
N GLY A 29 66.86 29.77 14.37
CA GLY A 29 68.27 29.42 14.32
C GLY A 29 69.09 30.57 13.75
N GLY A 30 70.30 30.76 14.24
CA GLY A 30 71.11 31.89 13.85
C GLY A 30 72.51 31.91 14.44
N LEU A 31 73.15 33.05 14.30
CA LEU A 31 74.49 33.32 14.77
C LEU A 31 74.44 34.22 16.00
N THR A 32 75.36 33.98 16.92
CA THR A 32 75.53 34.76 18.14
C THR A 32 76.89 35.45 18.13
N ALA A 33 76.94 36.67 18.66
CA ALA A 33 78.16 37.47 18.75
C ALA A 33 78.25 38.11 20.13
N TYR A 34 79.38 37.94 20.80
CA TYR A 34 79.64 38.49 22.13
C TYR A 34 80.36 39.84 22.07
N ALA A 35 80.06 40.71 23.03
CA ALA A 35 80.77 41.96 23.27
C ALA A 35 80.90 42.25 24.78
N GLY A 36 82.12 42.56 25.21
CA GLY A 36 82.48 42.83 26.61
C GLY A 36 84.00 42.82 26.81
N ASP A 37 84.50 42.33 27.93
CA ASP A 37 85.91 42.46 28.36
C ASP A 37 86.92 41.77 27.43
N VAL A 38 86.66 40.53 27.01
CA VAL A 38 87.52 39.82 26.06
C VAL A 38 87.40 40.36 24.63
N ASN A 39 86.29 41.04 24.30
CA ASN A 39 86.02 41.55 22.95
C ASN A 39 85.27 42.90 22.98
N GLU A 40 86.02 44.00 23.04
CA GLU A 40 85.45 45.33 23.26
C GLU A 40 84.99 46.05 21.96
N HIS A 41 85.46 45.64 20.76
CA HIS A 41 85.20 46.37 19.50
C HIS A 41 85.04 45.49 18.25
N THR A 42 83.80 45.18 17.85
CA THR A 42 83.14 45.45 16.55
C THR A 42 81.98 44.50 16.31
N TYR A 43 80.80 45.07 16.07
CA TYR A 43 79.49 44.42 15.95
C TYR A 43 79.35 43.37 14.82
N PHE A 44 80.38 43.18 13.98
CA PHE A 44 80.32 42.32 12.78
C PHE A 44 81.59 41.51 12.50
N ASP A 45 82.56 41.43 13.42
CA ASP A 45 83.76 40.61 13.16
C ASP A 45 83.38 39.11 13.13
N TYR A 46 83.82 38.42 12.07
CA TYR A 46 83.40 37.08 11.69
C TYR A 46 84.24 35.97 12.35
N LYS A 47 85.30 36.35 13.06
CA LYS A 47 86.31 35.41 13.57
C LYS A 47 85.91 34.69 14.86
N VAL A 48 84.94 35.20 15.62
CA VAL A 48 84.46 34.53 16.84
C VAL A 48 82.94 34.56 16.90
N ARG A 49 82.29 33.59 16.24
CA ARG A 49 80.83 33.44 16.24
C ARG A 49 80.42 32.13 16.90
N GLY A 50 79.36 32.21 17.69
CA GLY A 50 78.64 31.03 18.14
C GLY A 50 77.41 30.75 17.28
N ALA A 51 76.70 29.69 17.64
CA ALA A 51 75.42 29.35 17.05
C ALA A 51 74.32 29.42 18.11
N GLY A 52 73.16 29.91 17.72
CA GLY A 52 71.95 29.93 18.55
C GLY A 52 70.83 29.16 17.89
N TYR A 53 70.03 28.47 18.70
CA TYR A 53 68.80 27.80 18.31
C TYR A 53 67.72 28.11 19.35
N GLY A 54 66.46 28.19 18.93
CA GLY A 54 65.40 28.61 19.82
C GLY A 54 64.02 28.15 19.40
N LEU A 55 63.08 28.30 20.34
CA LEU A 55 61.66 28.07 20.14
C LEU A 55 60.91 29.34 20.52
N LEU A 56 59.83 29.61 19.79
CA LEU A 56 58.96 30.73 20.08
C LEU A 56 57.50 30.27 20.12
N LEU A 57 56.77 30.81 21.08
CA LEU A 57 55.32 30.72 21.17
C LEU A 57 54.78 32.14 21.22
N ARG A 58 53.96 32.52 20.24
CA ARG A 58 53.44 33.87 20.08
C ARG A 58 51.92 33.86 20.17
N ARG A 59 51.39 34.75 20.99
CA ARG A 59 49.96 35.01 21.15
C ARG A 59 49.65 36.42 20.67
N HIS A 60 48.82 36.54 19.63
CA HIS A 60 48.39 37.82 19.08
C HIS A 60 47.19 38.38 19.85
N PHE A 61 47.23 39.68 20.16
CA PHE A 61 46.17 40.44 20.84
C PHE A 61 45.62 41.52 19.88
N GLY A 62 45.19 41.07 18.71
CA GLY A 62 44.81 41.92 17.59
C GLY A 62 45.80 41.81 16.42
N PRO A 63 45.69 42.69 15.41
CA PRO A 63 46.47 42.53 14.18
C PRO A 63 47.92 42.98 14.30
N VAL A 64 48.28 43.79 15.30
CA VAL A 64 49.59 44.47 15.38
C VAL A 64 50.39 44.15 16.63
N PHE A 65 49.77 43.67 17.71
CA PHE A 65 50.46 43.37 18.97
C PHE A 65 50.45 41.88 19.29
N ALA A 66 51.57 41.38 19.78
CA ALA A 66 51.67 40.01 20.28
C ALA A 66 52.57 39.92 21.51
N VAL A 67 52.32 38.92 22.34
CA VAL A 67 53.26 38.47 23.37
C VAL A 67 53.97 37.23 22.84
N ARG A 68 55.30 37.20 22.93
CA ARG A 68 56.12 36.05 22.56
C ARG A 68 56.85 35.51 23.79
N LEU A 69 56.59 34.26 24.10
CA LEU A 69 57.48 33.46 24.93
C LEU A 69 58.59 32.93 24.03
N ASN A 70 59.83 33.21 24.40
CA ASN A 70 61.01 32.93 23.60
C ASN A 70 62.01 32.10 24.43
N TYR A 71 62.50 31.01 23.86
CA TYR A 71 63.62 30.25 24.40
C TYR A 71 64.76 30.29 23.39
N LEU A 72 65.96 30.65 23.82
CA LEU A 72 67.16 30.66 22.98
C LEU A 72 68.31 29.96 23.72
N GLY A 73 68.82 28.87 23.14
CA GLY A 73 70.02 28.20 23.60
C GLY A 73 71.15 28.35 22.57
N GLY A 74 72.39 28.35 23.02
CA GLY A 74 73.50 28.47 22.08
C GLY A 74 74.86 28.54 22.74
N THR A 75 75.84 28.87 21.90
CA THR A 75 77.21 29.17 22.33
C THR A 75 77.53 30.62 22.05
N ILE A 76 78.40 31.21 22.86
CA ILE A 76 79.13 32.44 22.57
C ILE A 76 80.59 32.17 22.89
N ALA A 77 81.49 32.80 22.14
CA ALA A 77 82.91 32.63 22.35
C ALA A 77 83.64 33.94 22.09
N GLY A 78 84.82 34.07 22.68
CA GLY A 78 85.74 35.18 22.48
C GLY A 78 87.17 34.67 22.45
N ASP A 79 88.01 35.31 21.66
CA ASP A 79 89.43 35.02 21.60
C ASP A 79 90.18 36.33 21.34
N GLU A 80 90.78 36.86 22.41
CA GLU A 80 91.49 38.13 22.43
C GLU A 80 92.72 38.12 21.51
N SER A 81 93.29 36.95 21.20
CA SER A 81 94.47 36.83 20.31
C SER A 81 94.20 37.29 18.87
N HIS A 82 92.93 37.38 18.46
CA HIS A 82 92.55 37.92 17.16
C HIS A 82 92.59 39.46 17.09
N PHE A 83 92.75 40.14 18.23
CA PHE A 83 92.69 41.60 18.36
C PHE A 83 94.00 42.15 18.93
N PRO A 84 95.04 42.34 18.10
CA PRO A 84 96.38 42.67 18.57
C PRO A 84 96.55 44.11 19.10
N GLU A 85 95.55 44.98 18.90
CA GLU A 85 95.53 46.32 19.46
C GLU A 85 94.44 46.50 20.52
N PRO A 86 94.74 47.16 21.65
CA PRO A 86 96.07 47.57 22.11
C PRO A 86 96.97 46.35 22.45
N PHE A 87 98.30 46.52 22.40
CA PHE A 87 99.27 45.42 22.45
C PHE A 87 99.07 44.44 23.63
N TRP A 88 98.55 44.92 24.77
CA TRP A 88 98.28 44.08 25.93
C TRP A 88 97.25 42.99 25.67
N ARG A 89 96.39 43.12 24.64
CA ARG A 89 95.42 42.09 24.24
C ARG A 89 96.06 40.85 23.65
N ALA A 90 96.96 41.03 22.68
CA ALA A 90 97.75 39.92 22.13
C ALA A 90 98.61 39.25 23.20
N GLU A 91 99.03 40.03 24.20
CA GLU A 91 99.86 39.55 25.30
C GLU A 91 99.06 38.86 26.41
N ARG A 92 97.79 39.23 26.69
CA ARG A 92 96.89 38.48 27.60
C ARG A 92 96.36 37.23 26.91
N ALA A 93 95.85 37.39 25.70
CA ALA A 93 95.29 36.35 24.85
C ALA A 93 94.21 35.52 25.57
N PHE A 94 93.33 36.16 26.34
CA PHE A 94 92.23 35.46 27.00
C PHE A 94 91.27 34.87 25.97
N LYS A 95 90.80 33.65 26.24
CA LYS A 95 89.82 32.97 25.40
C LYS A 95 88.69 32.47 26.27
N PHE A 96 87.49 32.44 25.72
CA PHE A 96 86.39 31.81 26.43
C PHE A 96 85.40 31.16 25.47
N SER A 97 84.64 30.23 26.03
CA SER A 97 83.44 29.68 25.41
C SER A 97 82.37 29.53 26.48
N SER A 98 81.21 30.14 26.25
CA SER A 98 80.06 30.05 27.14
C SER A 98 78.88 29.42 26.43
N GLN A 99 78.31 28.38 27.06
CA GLN A 99 77.03 27.83 26.67
C GLN A 99 75.94 28.56 27.43
N PHE A 100 74.94 29.09 26.73
CA PHE A 100 73.86 29.84 27.35
C PHE A 100 72.48 29.26 27.00
N HIS A 101 71.55 29.47 27.94
CA HIS A 101 70.13 29.18 27.82
C HIS A 101 69.34 30.38 28.33
N GLU A 102 68.54 30.97 27.47
CA GLU A 102 67.73 32.15 27.72
C GLU A 102 66.26 31.79 27.63
N GLY A 103 65.48 32.21 28.62
CA GLY A 103 64.02 32.29 28.53
C GLY A 103 63.57 33.74 28.64
N THR A 104 62.98 34.31 27.59
CA THR A 104 62.50 35.69 27.53
C THR A 104 61.00 35.79 27.24
N LEU A 105 60.36 36.76 27.89
CA LEU A 105 59.00 37.18 27.57
C LEU A 105 59.08 38.52 26.84
N LEU A 106 58.57 38.58 25.62
CA LEU A 106 58.71 39.70 24.71
C LEU A 106 57.35 40.26 24.33
N LEU A 107 57.26 41.58 24.28
CA LEU A 107 56.20 42.28 23.56
C LEU A 107 56.68 42.52 22.13
N GLU A 108 55.84 42.20 21.17
CA GLU A 108 56.08 42.41 19.76
C GLU A 108 55.08 43.40 19.18
N TRP A 109 55.60 44.30 18.35
CA TRP A 109 54.81 45.18 17.53
C TRP A 109 55.08 44.90 16.05
N ASP A 110 54.09 44.30 15.40
CA ASP A 110 54.03 44.08 13.96
C ASP A 110 53.42 45.31 13.28
N ILE A 111 54.30 46.20 12.82
CA ILE A 111 53.96 47.56 12.37
C ILE A 111 52.93 47.52 11.23
N PHE A 112 53.04 46.55 10.32
CA PHE A 112 52.13 46.40 9.18
C PHE A 112 51.10 45.27 9.36
N GLY A 113 50.99 44.69 10.55
CA GLY A 113 50.09 43.57 10.81
C GLY A 113 48.61 43.87 10.52
N TYR A 114 48.17 45.13 10.64
CA TYR A 114 46.81 45.58 10.25
C TYR A 114 46.51 45.38 8.76
N ARG A 115 47.53 45.34 7.89
CA ARG A 115 47.38 45.14 6.43
C ARG A 115 47.19 43.68 6.03
N ARG A 116 47.31 42.74 6.98
CA ARG A 116 47.18 41.29 6.76
C ARG A 116 45.74 40.85 6.49
N ARG A 117 44.76 41.69 6.87
CA ARG A 117 43.33 41.42 6.69
C ARG A 117 42.62 42.62 6.08
N ASN A 118 41.81 42.37 5.06
CA ASN A 118 40.87 43.32 4.51
C ASN A 118 39.48 42.66 4.50
N GLY A 119 38.67 42.95 5.52
CA GLY A 119 37.45 42.17 5.80
C GLY A 119 37.76 40.69 6.07
N TRP A 120 37.18 39.81 5.26
CA TRP A 120 37.33 38.34 5.36
C TRP A 120 38.57 37.79 4.62
N ARG A 121 39.18 38.58 3.72
CA ARG A 121 40.28 38.11 2.86
C ARG A 121 41.64 38.29 3.54
N PHE A 122 42.43 37.22 3.52
CA PHE A 122 43.82 37.21 3.98
C PHE A 122 44.75 37.74 2.88
N ARG A 123 45.67 38.63 3.22
CA ARG A 123 46.70 39.14 2.31
C ARG A 123 48.09 38.82 2.86
N LYS A 124 48.97 38.27 2.01
CA LYS A 124 50.39 38.07 2.34
C LYS A 124 51.05 39.43 2.48
N ILE A 125 51.79 39.64 3.56
CA ILE A 125 52.55 40.87 3.79
C ILE A 125 54.01 40.54 4.12
N PHE A 126 54.89 41.46 3.71
CA PHE A 126 56.26 41.56 4.20
C PHE A 126 56.33 42.84 5.02
N GLY A 127 56.67 42.73 6.30
CA GLY A 127 56.55 43.86 7.22
C GLY A 127 57.64 43.87 8.28
N PRO A 128 58.11 45.06 8.68
CA PRO A 128 59.01 45.20 9.80
C PRO A 128 58.26 44.94 11.10
N TYR A 129 58.96 44.39 12.08
CA TYR A 129 58.46 44.25 13.44
C TYR A 129 59.58 44.56 14.42
N VAL A 130 59.19 45.07 15.59
CA VAL A 130 60.11 45.34 16.69
C VAL A 130 59.66 44.57 17.91
N PHE A 131 60.61 44.26 18.78
CA PHE A 131 60.32 43.54 20.01
C PHE A 131 61.20 44.05 21.15
N ALA A 132 60.64 44.00 22.35
CA ALA A 132 61.36 44.31 23.57
C ALA A 132 60.79 43.48 24.72
N GLY A 133 61.66 43.09 25.64
CA GLY A 133 61.24 42.42 26.86
C GLY A 133 62.41 42.01 27.73
N ALA A 134 62.12 41.12 28.67
CA ALA A 134 63.06 40.71 29.69
C ALA A 134 62.92 39.22 29.99
N GLY A 135 63.95 38.66 30.58
CA GLY A 135 63.99 37.25 30.93
C GLY A 135 65.21 36.91 31.75
N TYR A 136 65.49 35.62 31.81
CA TYR A 136 66.65 35.10 32.53
C TYR A 136 67.57 34.34 31.59
N ASN A 137 68.86 34.58 31.73
CA ASN A 137 69.92 33.90 31.02
C ASN A 137 70.74 33.08 32.02
N TYR A 138 70.81 31.77 31.77
CA TYR A 138 71.68 30.85 32.47
C TYR A 138 72.84 30.50 31.54
N PHE A 139 74.07 30.67 32.00
CA PHE A 139 75.25 30.40 31.20
C PHE A 139 76.29 29.62 31.98
N ARG A 140 77.09 28.86 31.25
CA ARG A 140 78.24 28.12 31.78
C ARG A 140 79.45 28.47 30.93
N THR A 141 80.36 29.22 31.54
CA THR A 141 81.54 29.74 30.86
C THR A 141 82.78 28.93 31.21
N THR A 142 83.58 28.63 30.19
CA THR A 142 84.93 28.10 30.32
C THR A 142 85.88 29.17 29.79
N ALA A 143 86.63 29.82 30.68
CA ALA A 143 87.62 30.83 30.35
C ALA A 143 89.05 30.26 30.46
N ASP A 144 89.87 30.55 29.46
CA ASP A 144 91.30 30.28 29.39
C ASP A 144 92.06 31.60 29.56
N TYR A 145 92.78 31.71 30.66
CA TYR A 145 93.54 32.89 31.06
C TYR A 145 94.99 32.86 30.54
N ASN A 146 95.34 31.91 29.67
CA ASN A 146 96.67 31.74 29.10
C ASN A 146 97.76 31.50 30.18
N ASP A 147 97.43 30.71 31.21
CA ASP A 147 98.28 30.50 32.40
C ASP A 147 99.62 29.80 32.10
N ALA A 148 99.73 29.13 30.95
CA ALA A 148 100.91 28.37 30.54
C ALA A 148 102.11 29.28 30.19
N TYR A 149 101.91 30.59 30.06
CA TYR A 149 102.91 31.57 29.64
C TYR A 149 102.94 32.75 30.62
N ARG A 150 103.79 32.70 31.68
CA ARG A 150 104.61 33.85 32.17
C ARG A 150 105.26 33.68 33.55
N GLU A 151 106.52 34.16 33.63
CA GLU A 151 107.24 34.52 34.87
C GLU A 151 106.92 35.96 35.37
N ASN A 152 106.19 36.79 34.60
CA ASN A 152 105.72 38.14 34.98
C ASN A 152 104.39 38.51 34.26
N PRO A 153 103.21 38.33 34.86
CA PRO A 153 101.92 38.60 34.21
C PRO A 153 101.59 40.11 34.12
N ILE A 154 101.08 40.58 32.96
CA ILE A 154 100.57 41.96 32.78
C ILE A 154 99.42 42.24 33.75
N VAL A 155 98.54 41.25 33.94
CA VAL A 155 97.46 41.30 34.92
C VAL A 155 97.95 40.60 36.19
N PRO A 156 97.86 41.23 37.38
CA PRO A 156 98.26 40.58 38.63
C PRO A 156 97.59 39.21 38.80
N LEU A 157 98.38 38.18 39.14
CA LEU A 157 97.90 36.80 39.29
C LEU A 157 96.73 36.68 40.29
N GLU A 158 96.72 37.52 41.32
CA GLU A 158 95.62 37.60 42.30
C GLU A 158 94.26 37.88 41.64
N ARG A 159 94.22 38.70 40.58
CA ARG A 159 92.99 39.02 39.84
C ARG A 159 92.49 37.85 39.01
N ILE A 160 93.41 37.13 38.36
CA ILE A 160 93.08 35.92 37.59
C ILE A 160 92.59 34.80 38.51
N LEU A 161 93.26 34.61 39.66
CA LEU A 161 92.83 33.64 40.67
C LEU A 161 91.47 34.01 41.27
N ALA A 162 91.20 35.31 41.45
CA ALA A 162 89.92 35.78 41.95
C ALA A 162 88.79 35.41 40.97
N ASP A 163 88.94 35.66 39.66
CA ASP A 163 87.92 35.27 38.67
C ASP A 163 87.74 33.74 38.57
N LYS A 164 88.82 32.96 38.68
CA LYS A 164 88.74 31.49 38.68
C LYS A 164 88.03 30.89 39.89
N GLN A 165 88.01 31.59 41.02
CA GLN A 165 87.37 31.13 42.25
C GLN A 165 85.88 31.51 42.30
N VAL A 166 85.38 32.29 41.34
CA VAL A 166 83.96 32.66 41.27
C VAL A 166 83.12 31.44 40.89
N LEU A 167 82.14 31.14 41.74
CA LEU A 167 81.15 30.11 41.44
C LEU A 167 80.25 30.57 40.28
N PRO A 168 79.73 29.64 39.45
CA PRO A 168 78.82 29.98 38.36
C PRO A 168 77.66 30.86 38.88
N PRO A 169 77.38 32.00 38.24
CA PRO A 169 76.32 32.89 38.71
C PRO A 169 74.94 32.22 38.59
N PRO A 170 73.97 32.56 39.47
CA PRO A 170 72.58 32.16 39.28
C PRO A 170 72.03 32.74 37.97
N PRO A 171 70.87 32.26 37.46
CA PRO A 171 70.24 32.83 36.28
C PRO A 171 70.15 34.36 36.36
N THR A 172 70.75 35.02 35.38
CA THR A 172 70.96 36.47 35.37
C THR A 172 69.87 37.16 34.57
N LEU A 173 69.50 38.38 34.97
CA LEU A 173 68.53 39.16 34.20
C LEU A 173 69.14 39.49 32.83
N VAL A 174 68.34 39.30 31.78
CA VAL A 174 68.67 39.74 30.42
C VAL A 174 67.53 40.59 29.89
N LEU A 175 67.88 41.73 29.30
CA LEU A 175 66.92 42.47 28.48
C LEU A 175 67.14 42.08 27.04
N HIS A 176 66.06 41.96 26.28
CA HIS A 176 66.13 41.58 24.88
C HIS A 176 65.34 42.58 24.07
N PHE A 177 66.05 43.32 23.23
CA PHE A 177 65.45 44.30 22.32
C PHE A 177 65.98 44.07 20.91
N GLY A 178 65.14 44.34 19.94
CA GLY A 178 65.53 44.13 18.56
C GLY A 178 64.40 44.39 17.59
N GLY A 179 64.69 44.03 16.35
CA GLY A 179 63.75 44.17 15.28
C GLY A 179 64.11 43.26 14.12
N GLY A 180 63.21 43.24 13.15
CA GLY A 180 63.32 42.30 12.06
C GLY A 180 62.23 42.47 11.04
N PHE A 181 62.15 41.50 10.15
CA PHE A 181 61.12 41.42 9.13
C PHE A 181 60.36 40.11 9.23
N LYS A 182 59.06 40.16 9.00
CA LYS A 182 58.20 38.98 8.85
C LYS A 182 57.69 38.90 7.43
N TRP A 183 57.63 37.68 6.91
CA TRP A 183 57.08 37.37 5.61
C TRP A 183 56.01 36.28 5.74
N ASP A 184 54.75 36.61 5.43
CA ASP A 184 53.67 35.63 5.35
C ASP A 184 53.78 34.82 4.04
N ILE A 185 54.39 33.62 4.11
CA ILE A 185 54.49 32.69 2.97
C ILE A 185 53.10 32.18 2.58
N SER A 186 52.27 31.86 3.57
CA SER A 186 50.87 31.45 3.39
C SER A 186 50.01 31.94 4.55
N ARG A 187 48.71 31.59 4.56
CA ARG A 187 47.83 31.88 5.71
C ARG A 187 48.24 31.14 7.00
N TYR A 188 49.11 30.13 6.88
CA TYR A 188 49.57 29.25 7.96
C TYR A 188 51.05 29.40 8.30
N TRP A 189 51.90 29.80 7.34
CA TRP A 189 53.35 29.79 7.50
C TRP A 189 53.93 31.18 7.39
N LEU A 190 54.81 31.51 8.34
CA LEU A 190 55.48 32.80 8.45
C LEU A 190 56.99 32.58 8.63
N LEU A 191 57.77 33.33 7.84
CA LEU A 191 59.23 33.40 7.97
C LEU A 191 59.59 34.72 8.65
N GLY A 192 60.47 34.68 9.63
CA GLY A 192 60.97 35.86 10.32
C GLY A 192 62.48 35.96 10.22
N PHE A 193 62.99 37.18 10.01
CA PHE A 193 64.40 37.52 10.11
C PHE A 193 64.55 38.46 11.28
N GLU A 194 65.43 38.18 12.23
CA GLU A 194 65.56 38.97 13.45
C GLU A 194 67.01 39.28 13.80
N LEU A 195 67.20 40.51 14.27
CA LEU A 195 68.41 40.97 14.92
C LEU A 195 68.02 41.46 16.32
N GLY A 196 68.58 40.83 17.34
CA GLY A 196 68.32 41.17 18.73
C GLY A 196 69.61 41.37 19.50
N ILE A 197 69.63 42.37 20.38
CA ILE A 197 70.71 42.67 21.30
C ILE A 197 70.25 42.31 22.71
N ARG A 198 71.17 41.75 23.49
CA ARG A 198 70.91 41.19 24.83
C ARG A 198 71.96 41.67 25.84
N PRO A 199 71.77 42.82 26.48
CA PRO A 199 72.52 43.14 27.67
C PRO A 199 72.20 42.16 28.78
N VAL A 200 73.23 41.47 29.23
CA VAL A 200 73.17 40.54 30.36
C VAL A 200 73.65 41.33 31.58
N PHE A 201 72.91 41.28 32.68
CA PHE A 201 73.28 41.99 33.90
C PHE A 201 74.33 41.19 34.68
N SER A 202 75.39 40.78 33.99
CA SER A 202 76.51 40.01 34.49
C SER A 202 77.80 40.49 33.84
N ASP A 203 78.88 40.43 34.62
CA ASP A 203 80.25 40.75 34.22
C ASP A 203 81.08 39.49 33.96
N TYR A 204 80.43 38.31 33.98
CA TYR A 204 81.09 37.01 33.94
C TYR A 204 80.58 36.16 32.76
N LEU A 205 79.96 36.78 31.76
CA LEU A 205 79.44 36.05 30.60
C LEU A 205 80.60 35.43 29.79
N ASP A 206 81.74 36.12 29.72
CA ASP A 206 83.02 35.62 29.21
C ASP A 206 83.90 34.97 30.30
N GLY A 207 83.46 35.05 31.55
CA GLY A 207 84.12 34.50 32.72
C GLY A 207 85.19 35.41 33.31
N VAL A 208 85.42 36.61 32.76
CA VAL A 208 86.47 37.56 33.12
C VAL A 208 85.83 38.84 33.66
N SER A 209 86.22 39.28 34.86
CA SER A 209 85.71 40.53 35.46
C SER A 209 86.83 41.28 36.17
N ILE A 210 87.44 40.65 37.19
CA ILE A 210 88.49 41.26 38.01
C ILE A 210 89.78 41.39 37.20
N ALA A 211 90.10 40.38 36.38
CA ALA A 211 91.23 40.37 35.46
C ALA A 211 90.99 41.21 34.19
N GLY A 212 89.73 41.60 33.94
CA GLY A 212 89.28 42.48 32.86
C GLY A 212 89.04 43.91 33.34
N ILE A 213 87.86 44.45 33.05
CA ILE A 213 87.37 45.76 33.48
C ILE A 213 86.22 45.52 34.47
N PRO A 214 86.48 45.56 35.79
CA PRO A 214 85.46 45.24 36.78
C PRO A 214 84.20 46.10 36.64
N GLY A 215 83.05 45.46 36.46
CA GLY A 215 81.73 46.08 36.33
C GLY A 215 81.32 46.43 34.89
N ASN A 216 82.12 46.07 33.88
CA ASN A 216 81.81 46.22 32.47
C ASN A 216 80.85 45.13 31.96
N ARG A 217 79.56 45.32 32.25
CA ARG A 217 78.51 44.35 31.93
C ARG A 217 78.54 43.85 30.48
N ASP A 218 78.62 42.54 30.37
CA ASP A 218 78.66 41.84 29.11
C ASP A 218 77.31 41.85 28.39
N TRP A 219 77.38 41.77 27.07
CA TRP A 219 76.18 41.63 26.25
C TRP A 219 76.47 40.81 25.01
N PHE A 220 75.41 40.26 24.41
CA PHE A 220 75.55 39.53 23.15
C PHE A 220 74.42 39.84 22.19
N ALA A 221 74.67 39.66 20.90
CA ALA A 221 73.69 39.80 19.84
C ALA A 221 73.35 38.44 19.23
N PHE A 222 72.16 38.34 18.66
CA PHE A 222 71.71 37.22 17.84
C PHE A 222 71.17 37.76 16.53
N ALA A 223 71.60 37.16 15.43
CA ALA A 223 71.04 37.37 14.11
C ALA A 223 70.56 36.02 13.58
N GLY A 224 69.27 35.88 13.29
CA GLY A 224 68.70 34.59 12.95
C GLY A 224 67.46 34.63 12.07
N ILE A 225 67.07 33.44 11.65
CA ILE A 225 65.86 33.16 10.87
C ILE A 225 64.92 32.33 11.75
N SER A 226 63.63 32.61 11.68
CA SER A 226 62.58 31.88 12.36
C SER A 226 61.52 31.40 11.39
N VAL A 227 61.00 30.20 11.62
CA VAL A 227 59.85 29.64 10.89
C VAL A 227 58.74 29.42 11.90
N SER A 228 57.57 29.98 11.64
CA SER A 228 56.40 29.91 12.53
C SER A 228 55.17 29.38 11.79
N HIS A 229 54.40 28.53 12.47
CA HIS A 229 53.11 28.02 12.04
C HIS A 229 51.96 28.66 12.84
N ARG A 230 50.92 29.13 12.15
CA ARG A 230 49.73 29.80 12.72
C ARG A 230 48.59 28.81 12.88
N ILE A 231 48.18 28.58 14.13
CA ILE A 231 47.08 27.69 14.51
C ILE A 231 45.74 28.42 14.27
N ARG A 232 44.82 27.80 13.50
CA ARG A 232 43.50 28.37 13.12
C ARG A 232 42.37 27.36 13.33
N ASP A 233 41.13 27.86 13.35
CA ASP A 233 39.89 27.07 13.40
C ASP A 233 39.68 26.25 12.11
N ILE A 234 39.00 25.10 12.23
CA ILE A 234 38.71 24.15 11.15
C ILE A 234 37.55 24.68 10.28
N ASP A 235 37.67 24.48 8.98
CA ASP A 235 36.72 24.80 7.91
C ASP A 235 36.63 23.54 7.02
N SER A 236 35.54 22.79 7.17
CA SER A 236 35.38 21.42 6.68
C SER A 236 34.96 21.35 5.22
N ASP A 237 34.04 22.21 4.81
CA ASP A 237 33.44 22.28 3.47
C ASP A 237 34.13 23.31 2.55
N ARG A 238 35.07 24.10 3.11
CA ARG A 238 35.95 25.03 2.39
C ARG A 238 35.21 26.21 1.78
N ASP A 239 34.09 26.59 2.38
CA ASP A 239 33.29 27.77 1.99
C ASP A 239 33.86 29.09 2.58
N TRP A 240 34.99 28.99 3.31
CA TRP A 240 35.70 30.07 4.00
C TRP A 240 35.04 30.55 5.29
N ILE A 241 34.06 29.82 5.80
CA ILE A 241 33.38 30.02 7.06
C ILE A 241 33.84 28.90 8.02
N PRO A 242 34.49 29.24 9.14
CA PRO A 242 34.91 28.22 10.09
C PRO A 242 33.69 27.48 10.64
N ASN A 243 33.78 26.16 10.86
CA ASN A 243 32.67 25.30 11.31
C ASN A 243 31.92 25.86 12.54
N ARG A 244 32.60 26.60 13.42
CA ARG A 244 32.00 27.23 14.60
C ARG A 244 31.02 28.37 14.27
N ARG A 245 31.11 28.94 13.07
CA ARG A 245 30.29 30.06 12.57
C ARG A 245 29.45 29.66 11.37
N ASP A 246 29.58 28.42 10.94
CA ASP A 246 28.87 27.83 9.82
C ASP A 246 27.66 27.05 10.34
N LYS A 247 26.50 27.29 9.76
CA LYS A 247 25.27 26.53 10.04
C LYS A 247 25.24 25.20 9.30
N CYS A 248 25.96 25.08 8.19
CA CYS A 248 26.00 23.92 7.32
C CYS A 248 27.46 23.46 7.09
N PRO A 249 28.19 22.97 8.11
CA PRO A 249 29.66 22.76 8.09
C PRO A 249 30.19 21.75 7.08
N LEU A 250 29.32 21.10 6.30
CA LEU A 250 29.65 20.07 5.32
C LEU A 250 29.21 20.44 3.90
N SER A 251 28.46 21.52 3.74
CA SER A 251 27.80 21.90 2.50
C SER A 251 28.09 23.36 2.18
N PRO A 252 28.90 23.65 1.16
CA PRO A 252 29.41 24.99 0.95
C PRO A 252 28.30 25.98 0.59
N GLY A 253 28.22 27.08 1.33
CA GLY A 253 27.21 28.11 1.11
C GLY A 253 27.73 29.54 1.22
N PRO A 254 26.95 30.54 0.75
CA PRO A 254 27.35 31.93 0.84
C PRO A 254 27.29 32.46 2.29
N PRO A 255 28.10 33.48 2.63
CA PRO A 255 28.07 34.11 3.94
C PRO A 255 26.71 34.70 4.35
N ARG A 256 25.86 35.06 3.38
CA ARG A 256 24.50 35.60 3.64
C ARG A 256 23.65 34.63 4.45
N TYR A 257 23.79 33.33 4.19
CA TYR A 257 23.04 32.26 4.86
C TYR A 257 23.88 31.53 5.91
N ARG A 258 24.98 32.14 6.38
CA ARG A 258 25.90 31.56 7.36
C ARG A 258 26.43 30.19 6.93
N GLY A 259 26.78 30.04 5.64
CA GLY A 259 27.40 28.84 5.09
C GLY A 259 26.42 27.79 4.58
N CYS A 260 25.11 28.03 4.66
CA CYS A 260 24.14 27.12 4.03
C CYS A 260 23.90 27.44 2.55
N PRO A 261 23.79 26.43 1.69
CA PRO A 261 23.47 26.61 0.28
C PRO A 261 22.00 27.04 0.07
N ASP A 262 21.78 27.66 -1.08
CA ASP A 262 20.50 28.15 -1.65
C ASP A 262 20.71 28.03 -3.16
N ALA A 263 20.31 26.89 -3.72
CA ALA A 263 20.72 26.45 -5.05
C ALA A 263 19.94 27.14 -6.18
N ASP A 264 18.69 27.52 -5.97
CA ASP A 264 17.86 28.22 -6.97
C ASP A 264 17.82 29.76 -6.79
N GLY A 265 18.26 30.25 -5.62
CA GLY A 265 18.37 31.66 -5.29
C GLY A 265 17.04 32.33 -4.95
N ASP A 266 16.03 31.58 -4.49
CA ASP A 266 14.73 32.13 -4.10
C ASP A 266 14.74 32.81 -2.71
N GLY A 267 15.80 32.57 -1.92
CA GLY A 267 15.99 33.15 -0.60
C GLY A 267 15.72 32.20 0.57
N ILE A 268 15.32 30.96 0.29
CA ILE A 268 15.15 29.86 1.23
C ILE A 268 16.39 28.96 1.10
N VAL A 269 16.88 28.44 2.22
CA VAL A 269 18.06 27.57 2.20
C VAL A 269 17.63 26.15 1.84
N ASP A 270 18.46 25.40 1.12
CA ASP A 270 18.12 24.05 0.59
C ASP A 270 17.53 23.09 1.64
N ASP A 271 17.94 23.21 2.91
CA ASP A 271 17.46 22.35 4.02
C ASP A 271 16.05 22.72 4.51
N HIS A 272 15.53 23.88 4.12
CA HIS A 272 14.19 24.39 4.45
C HIS A 272 13.34 24.63 3.19
N ASP A 273 13.85 24.20 2.04
CA ASP A 273 13.24 24.34 0.73
C ASP A 273 12.78 22.96 0.24
N GLU A 274 11.49 22.82 -0.06
CA GLU A 274 10.95 21.57 -0.60
C GLU A 274 11.26 21.39 -2.09
N CYS A 275 11.62 22.47 -2.79
CA CYS A 275 12.03 22.50 -4.20
C CYS A 275 13.40 23.17 -4.42
N PRO A 276 14.53 22.66 -3.86
CA PRO A 276 15.83 23.35 -3.83
C PRO A 276 16.44 23.78 -5.17
N PHE A 277 15.88 23.33 -6.29
CA PHE A 277 16.40 23.60 -7.64
C PHE A 277 15.43 24.41 -8.51
N VAL A 278 14.27 24.80 -7.99
CA VAL A 278 13.21 25.48 -8.75
C VAL A 278 12.64 26.60 -7.90
N ARG A 279 12.94 27.84 -8.30
CA ARG A 279 12.54 29.03 -7.55
C ARG A 279 11.07 29.00 -7.18
N GLY A 280 10.81 29.12 -5.88
CA GLY A 280 9.46 29.23 -5.36
C GLY A 280 9.22 30.46 -4.51
N VAL A 281 8.18 30.34 -3.68
CA VAL A 281 7.75 31.37 -2.75
C VAL A 281 7.71 30.85 -1.32
N PRO A 282 7.86 31.72 -0.31
CA PRO A 282 7.79 31.31 1.09
C PRO A 282 6.44 30.73 1.53
N SER A 283 5.32 31.14 0.91
CA SER A 283 3.99 30.58 1.19
C SER A 283 3.94 29.08 0.89
N ALA A 284 4.65 28.66 -0.15
CA ALA A 284 4.68 27.30 -0.66
C ALA A 284 5.99 26.56 -0.33
N ARG A 285 6.70 26.97 0.73
CA ARG A 285 7.92 26.31 1.24
C ARG A 285 9.06 26.18 0.20
N GLY A 286 9.22 27.20 -0.65
CA GLY A 286 10.28 27.25 -1.68
C GLY A 286 9.92 26.56 -2.99
N CYS A 287 8.69 26.06 -3.12
CA CYS A 287 8.18 25.58 -4.40
C CYS A 287 7.39 26.64 -5.17
N PRO A 288 7.25 26.49 -6.49
CA PRO A 288 6.31 27.26 -7.31
C PRO A 288 4.87 27.16 -6.80
N ASP A 289 4.15 28.28 -6.88
CA ASP A 289 2.76 28.50 -6.46
C ASP A 289 2.22 29.60 -7.38
N ALA A 290 1.54 29.16 -8.45
CA ALA A 290 1.20 29.97 -9.60
C ALA A 290 0.02 30.93 -9.35
N ASP A 291 -0.92 30.55 -8.50
CA ASP A 291 -2.10 31.35 -8.15
C ASP A 291 -2.01 32.01 -6.76
N GLY A 292 -1.02 31.62 -5.94
CA GLY A 292 -0.64 32.28 -4.71
C GLY A 292 -1.50 31.90 -3.51
N ASP A 293 -2.12 30.72 -3.53
CA ASP A 293 -2.99 30.25 -2.45
C ASP A 293 -2.23 29.54 -1.30
N GLY A 294 -0.93 29.31 -1.50
CA GLY A 294 -0.03 28.67 -0.54
C GLY A 294 0.07 27.15 -0.68
N VAL A 295 -0.61 26.55 -1.65
CA VAL A 295 -0.40 25.19 -2.13
C VAL A 295 0.64 25.21 -3.25
N GLN A 296 1.45 24.17 -3.33
CA GLN A 296 2.50 24.07 -4.36
C GLN A 296 1.87 23.63 -5.68
N ASP A 297 2.35 24.11 -6.82
CA ASP A 297 1.86 23.72 -8.16
C ASP A 297 1.76 22.19 -8.35
N SER A 298 2.65 21.41 -7.72
CA SER A 298 2.63 19.94 -7.82
C SER A 298 1.56 19.25 -6.97
N LEU A 299 0.99 19.94 -5.99
CA LEU A 299 -0.05 19.47 -5.06
C LEU A 299 -1.38 20.19 -5.26
N ASP A 300 -1.37 21.27 -6.05
CA ASP A 300 -2.54 22.07 -6.39
C ASP A 300 -3.26 21.47 -7.60
N LEU A 301 -4.53 21.12 -7.39
CA LEU A 301 -5.38 20.57 -8.44
C LEU A 301 -5.89 21.68 -9.39
N CYS A 302 -5.87 22.95 -8.95
CA CYS A 302 -6.37 24.13 -9.65
C CYS A 302 -5.31 25.22 -9.83
N LEU A 303 -4.16 24.88 -10.44
CA LEU A 303 -2.99 25.74 -10.76
C LEU A 303 -3.17 27.26 -11.02
N LEU A 304 -4.33 27.73 -11.47
CA LEU A 304 -4.57 29.12 -11.84
C LEU A 304 -5.71 29.78 -11.04
N VAL A 305 -6.32 29.07 -10.09
CA VAL A 305 -7.52 29.49 -9.37
C VAL A 305 -7.39 29.14 -7.90
N ALA A 306 -7.00 30.15 -7.12
CA ALA A 306 -6.72 30.00 -5.70
C ALA A 306 -7.87 29.36 -4.91
N GLY A 307 -7.53 28.41 -4.05
CA GLY A 307 -8.45 27.71 -3.16
C GLY A 307 -7.86 27.44 -1.77
N PRO A 308 -8.64 26.86 -0.85
CA PRO A 308 -8.12 26.46 0.44
C PRO A 308 -7.24 25.19 0.33
N VAL A 309 -6.26 25.11 1.23
CA VAL A 309 -5.40 23.92 1.38
C VAL A 309 -6.21 22.64 1.69
N THR A 310 -7.38 22.78 2.32
CA THR A 310 -8.29 21.66 2.61
C THR A 310 -8.87 21.01 1.36
N ALA A 311 -9.01 21.78 0.28
CA ALA A 311 -9.54 21.32 -1.02
C ALA A 311 -8.44 21.29 -2.09
N CYS A 312 -7.20 20.99 -1.69
CA CYS A 312 -6.06 20.85 -2.60
C CYS A 312 -5.84 22.07 -3.54
N GLY A 313 -6.08 23.28 -3.05
CA GLY A 313 -5.87 24.53 -3.81
C GLY A 313 -6.99 24.88 -4.80
N CYS A 314 -8.06 24.08 -4.85
CA CYS A 314 -9.23 24.39 -5.67
C CYS A 314 -10.32 25.13 -4.90
N PRO A 315 -11.19 25.91 -5.56
CA PRO A 315 -12.39 26.46 -4.95
C PRO A 315 -13.27 25.38 -4.29
N ASP A 316 -13.75 25.69 -3.09
CA ASP A 316 -14.62 24.86 -2.27
C ASP A 316 -15.63 25.80 -1.61
N ARG A 317 -16.88 25.76 -2.09
CA ARG A 317 -17.90 26.76 -1.78
C ARG A 317 -18.61 26.51 -0.47
N ASP A 318 -18.86 25.26 -0.11
CA ASP A 318 -19.53 24.89 1.14
C ASP A 318 -18.55 24.55 2.29
N ASN A 319 -17.26 24.50 1.99
CA ASN A 319 -16.14 24.29 2.91
C ASN A 319 -16.15 22.92 3.58
N ASP A 320 -16.54 21.87 2.86
CA ASP A 320 -16.50 20.51 3.35
C ASP A 320 -15.14 19.80 3.08
N GLY A 321 -14.25 20.44 2.32
CA GLY A 321 -12.94 19.94 1.97
C GLY A 321 -12.88 19.16 0.66
N VAL A 322 -14.00 19.00 -0.06
CA VAL A 322 -14.04 18.49 -1.43
C VAL A 322 -14.09 19.68 -2.38
N PRO A 323 -13.24 19.73 -3.42
CA PRO A 323 -13.25 20.86 -4.34
C PRO A 323 -14.50 20.86 -5.24
N ASP A 324 -15.04 22.03 -5.58
CA ASP A 324 -16.26 22.24 -6.40
C ASP A 324 -16.29 21.41 -7.70
N MET A 325 -15.13 21.04 -8.24
CA MET A 325 -15.01 20.25 -9.48
C MET A 325 -15.12 18.74 -9.29
N GLU A 326 -14.91 18.25 -8.06
CA GLU A 326 -15.07 16.84 -7.66
C GLU A 326 -16.32 16.64 -6.79
N ASP A 327 -16.86 17.74 -6.23
CA ASP A 327 -18.04 17.74 -5.38
C ASP A 327 -19.35 17.56 -6.19
N LEU A 328 -20.12 16.53 -5.85
CA LEU A 328 -21.45 16.26 -6.39
C LEU A 328 -22.52 17.20 -5.80
N CYS A 329 -22.24 17.79 -4.64
CA CYS A 329 -23.09 18.70 -3.88
C CYS A 329 -22.42 20.07 -3.54
N PRO A 330 -21.91 20.87 -4.51
CA PRO A 330 -21.07 22.06 -4.27
C PRO A 330 -21.66 23.21 -3.44
N ASP A 331 -22.92 23.11 -3.01
CA ASP A 331 -23.63 24.13 -2.24
C ASP A 331 -24.08 23.60 -0.87
N MET A 332 -23.75 22.35 -0.50
CA MET A 332 -24.21 21.69 0.71
C MET A 332 -23.16 20.74 1.29
N PRO A 333 -22.62 21.05 2.48
CA PRO A 333 -21.45 20.35 2.98
C PRO A 333 -21.76 18.88 3.27
N GLY A 334 -20.90 18.00 2.78
CA GLY A 334 -21.08 16.57 2.89
C GLY A 334 -19.86 15.82 3.38
N LEU A 335 -19.79 14.55 2.98
CA LEU A 335 -18.75 13.62 3.40
C LEU A 335 -17.80 13.37 2.22
N HIS A 336 -16.49 13.49 2.46
CA HIS A 336 -15.46 13.30 1.43
C HIS A 336 -15.53 11.92 0.74
N HIS A 337 -16.04 10.87 1.40
CA HIS A 337 -16.16 9.53 0.79
C HIS A 337 -17.43 9.35 -0.07
N LEU A 338 -18.32 10.35 -0.05
CA LEU A 338 -19.54 10.43 -0.86
C LEU A 338 -19.46 11.64 -1.81
N ASP A 339 -18.24 11.96 -2.25
CA ASP A 339 -17.93 13.05 -3.18
C ASP A 339 -18.61 14.38 -2.79
N GLY A 340 -18.54 14.75 -1.51
CA GLY A 340 -19.02 16.03 -0.99
C GLY A 340 -20.53 16.10 -0.69
N CYS A 341 -21.25 14.99 -0.84
CA CYS A 341 -22.68 14.96 -0.51
C CYS A 341 -22.99 14.51 0.93
N PRO A 342 -24.08 15.02 1.54
CA PRO A 342 -24.57 14.56 2.83
C PRO A 342 -25.20 13.17 2.73
N ASP A 343 -25.24 12.48 3.87
CA ASP A 343 -25.89 11.19 4.08
C ASP A 343 -26.56 11.23 5.46
N ALA A 344 -27.88 11.45 5.47
CA ALA A 344 -28.62 11.76 6.68
C ALA A 344 -29.01 10.54 7.53
N ASP A 345 -29.13 9.34 6.94
CA ASP A 345 -29.42 8.10 7.66
C ASP A 345 -28.21 7.15 7.79
N ASN A 346 -27.09 7.53 7.20
CA ASN A 346 -25.79 6.88 7.28
C ASN A 346 -25.80 5.46 6.68
N ASP A 347 -26.52 5.28 5.56
CA ASP A 347 -26.58 4.03 4.81
C ASP A 347 -25.52 3.93 3.68
N SER A 348 -24.64 4.93 3.58
CA SER A 348 -23.58 5.06 2.57
C SER A 348 -24.07 5.41 1.16
N ILE A 349 -25.29 5.91 1.03
CA ILE A 349 -25.84 6.46 -0.21
C ILE A 349 -26.09 7.95 0.03
N PRO A 350 -25.55 8.85 -0.82
CA PRO A 350 -25.73 10.28 -0.59
C PRO A 350 -27.18 10.71 -0.83
N ASP A 351 -27.69 11.64 -0.02
CA ASP A 351 -29.10 12.11 -0.04
C ASP A 351 -29.66 12.41 -1.45
N PRO A 352 -28.92 13.03 -2.40
CA PRO A 352 -29.44 13.29 -3.75
C PRO A 352 -29.62 12.04 -4.61
N SER A 353 -28.94 10.95 -4.25
CA SER A 353 -29.01 9.64 -4.92
C SER A 353 -29.85 8.62 -4.14
N ASP A 354 -30.27 8.98 -2.93
CA ASP A 354 -31.10 8.17 -2.06
C ASP A 354 -32.60 8.45 -2.28
N ALA A 355 -33.37 7.39 -2.54
CA ALA A 355 -34.82 7.45 -2.67
C ALA A 355 -35.53 7.57 -1.31
N CYS A 356 -34.86 7.17 -0.22
CA CYS A 356 -35.32 7.22 1.15
C CYS A 356 -34.31 7.89 2.12
N PRO A 357 -33.94 9.19 1.95
CA PRO A 357 -32.79 9.86 2.62
C PRO A 357 -32.76 9.90 4.17
N TYR A 358 -33.78 9.39 4.84
CA TYR A 358 -33.92 9.47 6.30
C TYR A 358 -34.20 8.10 6.91
N VAL A 359 -34.18 7.04 6.12
CA VAL A 359 -34.53 5.68 6.53
C VAL A 359 -33.56 4.71 5.86
N TRP A 360 -32.63 4.21 6.67
CA TRP A 360 -31.58 3.29 6.22
C TRP A 360 -32.08 2.23 5.23
N GLY A 361 -31.41 2.13 4.09
CA GLY A 361 -31.66 1.09 3.10
C GLY A 361 -30.40 0.51 2.49
N VAL A 362 -30.59 -0.19 1.37
CA VAL A 362 -29.48 -0.82 0.64
C VAL A 362 -29.35 -0.24 -0.76
N ALA A 363 -28.15 -0.30 -1.33
CA ALA A 363 -27.88 0.25 -2.66
C ALA A 363 -28.69 -0.42 -3.78
N LEU A 364 -29.12 -1.68 -3.59
CA LEU A 364 -29.95 -2.41 -4.57
C LEU A 364 -31.31 -1.73 -4.76
N THR A 365 -31.83 -1.12 -3.69
CA THR A 365 -33.14 -0.46 -3.62
C THR A 365 -33.01 1.07 -3.55
N PHE A 366 -31.87 1.61 -4.02
CA PHE A 366 -31.57 3.05 -4.03
C PHE A 366 -31.74 3.71 -2.65
N GLY A 367 -31.31 3.03 -1.57
CA GLY A 367 -31.34 3.56 -0.20
C GLY A 367 -32.67 3.39 0.54
N CYS A 368 -33.62 2.65 -0.04
CA CYS A 368 -34.84 2.27 0.67
C CYS A 368 -34.72 0.92 1.40
N PRO A 369 -35.44 0.70 2.51
CA PRO A 369 -35.54 -0.60 3.17
C PRO A 369 -36.02 -1.72 2.25
N ASP A 370 -35.50 -2.93 2.48
CA ASP A 370 -35.84 -4.19 1.81
C ASP A 370 -35.81 -5.30 2.88
N THR A 371 -36.98 -5.62 3.42
CA THR A 371 -37.13 -6.44 4.64
C THR A 371 -36.84 -7.91 4.37
N ASP A 372 -37.27 -8.45 3.23
CA ASP A 372 -37.09 -9.85 2.86
C ASP A 372 -35.87 -10.10 1.96
N GLY A 373 -35.30 -9.04 1.37
CA GLY A 373 -34.06 -9.07 0.62
C GLY A 373 -34.22 -9.55 -0.82
N ASP A 374 -35.41 -9.39 -1.41
CA ASP A 374 -35.71 -9.83 -2.77
C ASP A 374 -35.31 -8.81 -3.87
N GLY A 375 -34.90 -7.61 -3.46
CA GLY A 375 -34.48 -6.51 -4.32
C GLY A 375 -35.59 -5.55 -4.72
N VAL A 376 -36.80 -5.70 -4.18
CA VAL A 376 -37.90 -4.74 -4.25
C VAL A 376 -37.95 -3.98 -2.92
N ALA A 377 -37.92 -2.65 -2.96
CA ALA A 377 -38.02 -1.88 -1.71
C ALA A 377 -39.38 -2.11 -1.04
N ASP A 378 -39.45 -2.13 0.30
CA ASP A 378 -40.68 -2.36 1.09
C ASP A 378 -41.85 -1.47 0.65
N MET A 379 -41.56 -0.25 0.20
CA MET A 379 -42.57 0.72 -0.26
C MET A 379 -43.17 0.41 -1.64
N LEU A 380 -42.49 -0.43 -2.42
CA LEU A 380 -42.89 -0.92 -3.74
C LEU A 380 -43.29 -2.41 -3.71
N ASP A 381 -42.95 -3.10 -2.64
CA ASP A 381 -43.22 -4.52 -2.44
C ASP A 381 -44.66 -4.75 -1.94
N VAL A 382 -45.37 -5.63 -2.64
CA VAL A 382 -46.72 -6.08 -2.29
C VAL A 382 -46.69 -7.15 -1.21
N CYS A 383 -45.59 -7.90 -1.10
CA CYS A 383 -45.32 -8.96 -0.14
C CYS A 383 -44.01 -8.74 0.67
N PRO A 384 -43.87 -7.66 1.47
CA PRO A 384 -42.58 -7.24 2.09
C PRO A 384 -41.90 -8.24 3.05
N ASP A 385 -42.57 -9.35 3.38
CA ASP A 385 -42.08 -10.38 4.30
C ASP A 385 -41.77 -11.71 3.57
N GLU A 386 -42.00 -11.82 2.26
CA GLU A 386 -41.92 -13.05 1.48
C GLU A 386 -41.17 -12.87 0.16
N VAL A 387 -39.94 -13.40 0.11
CA VAL A 387 -39.05 -13.26 -1.05
C VAL A 387 -39.74 -13.59 -2.37
N GLY A 388 -39.85 -12.59 -3.24
CA GLY A 388 -40.48 -12.71 -4.53
C GLY A 388 -39.61 -12.25 -5.69
N SER A 389 -40.28 -11.70 -6.71
CA SER A 389 -39.61 -11.26 -7.92
C SER A 389 -40.14 -9.92 -8.40
N TRP A 390 -39.27 -9.16 -9.09
CA TRP A 390 -39.61 -7.84 -9.61
C TRP A 390 -40.83 -7.82 -10.54
N ILE A 391 -41.05 -8.88 -11.33
CA ILE A 391 -42.20 -8.94 -12.26
C ILE A 391 -43.54 -9.07 -11.52
N HIS A 392 -43.51 -9.55 -10.28
CA HIS A 392 -44.64 -9.69 -9.37
C HIS A 392 -44.62 -8.70 -8.21
N PHE A 393 -43.88 -7.59 -8.34
CA PHE A 393 -43.76 -6.55 -7.31
C PHE A 393 -43.40 -7.11 -5.93
N GLY A 394 -42.47 -8.07 -5.90
CA GLY A 394 -41.90 -8.64 -4.68
C GLY A 394 -42.66 -9.85 -4.11
N CYS A 395 -43.68 -10.34 -4.82
CA CYS A 395 -44.38 -11.57 -4.40
C CYS A 395 -43.81 -12.84 -5.07
N PRO A 396 -43.87 -13.99 -4.38
CA PRO A 396 -43.44 -15.29 -4.92
C PRO A 396 -44.41 -15.84 -5.97
N ASP A 397 -43.85 -16.60 -6.92
CA ASP A 397 -44.54 -17.45 -7.90
C ASP A 397 -43.90 -18.85 -7.78
N THR A 398 -44.51 -19.71 -6.97
CA THR A 398 -43.91 -20.97 -6.51
C THR A 398 -43.81 -22.01 -7.62
N ASP A 399 -44.73 -22.04 -8.57
CA ASP A 399 -44.74 -23.02 -9.66
C ASP A 399 -44.34 -22.48 -11.03
N GLY A 400 -44.18 -21.16 -11.15
CA GLY A 400 -43.59 -20.47 -12.29
C GLY A 400 -44.53 -20.34 -13.47
N ASP A 401 -45.84 -20.33 -13.25
CA ASP A 401 -46.84 -20.21 -14.30
C ASP A 401 -47.16 -18.75 -14.72
N GLY A 402 -46.58 -17.79 -13.99
CA GLY A 402 -46.74 -16.36 -14.25
C GLY A 402 -47.89 -15.71 -13.50
N LEU A 403 -48.51 -16.39 -12.53
CA LEU A 403 -49.37 -15.80 -11.50
C LEU A 403 -48.67 -15.87 -10.13
N PRO A 404 -48.68 -14.78 -9.34
CA PRO A 404 -48.12 -14.84 -8.00
C PRO A 404 -49.01 -15.67 -7.07
N ASP A 405 -48.42 -16.29 -6.05
CA ASP A 405 -49.08 -17.24 -5.16
C ASP A 405 -50.36 -16.71 -4.50
N TYR A 406 -50.46 -15.39 -4.27
CA TYR A 406 -51.65 -14.77 -3.66
C TYR A 406 -52.85 -14.66 -4.62
N ASP A 407 -52.61 -14.68 -5.94
CA ASP A 407 -53.62 -14.63 -7.00
C ASP A 407 -53.82 -16.00 -7.69
N ASP A 408 -53.00 -17.00 -7.34
CA ASP A 408 -53.05 -18.36 -7.86
C ASP A 408 -53.92 -19.30 -6.98
N LEU A 409 -54.89 -19.98 -7.60
CA LEU A 409 -55.72 -20.99 -6.95
C LEU A 409 -55.00 -22.33 -6.76
N CYS A 410 -53.97 -22.58 -7.55
CA CYS A 410 -53.16 -23.79 -7.57
C CYS A 410 -51.64 -23.50 -7.43
N PRO A 411 -51.14 -22.83 -6.36
CA PRO A 411 -49.76 -22.29 -6.25
C PRO A 411 -48.57 -23.28 -6.29
N ARG A 412 -48.81 -24.55 -6.61
CA ARG A 412 -47.78 -25.61 -6.64
C ARG A 412 -47.84 -26.43 -7.91
N GLN A 413 -48.74 -26.10 -8.83
CA GLN A 413 -48.96 -26.85 -10.03
C GLN A 413 -49.26 -25.89 -11.18
N PRO A 414 -48.33 -25.74 -12.13
CA PRO A 414 -48.41 -24.67 -13.11
C PRO A 414 -49.65 -24.83 -13.98
N GLY A 415 -50.38 -23.75 -14.17
CA GLY A 415 -51.63 -23.74 -14.90
C GLY A 415 -51.77 -22.63 -15.91
N LEU A 416 -53.01 -22.40 -16.32
CA LEU A 416 -53.35 -21.37 -17.28
C LEU A 416 -53.93 -20.16 -16.54
N SER A 417 -53.54 -18.96 -16.96
CA SER A 417 -54.09 -17.72 -16.40
C SER A 417 -55.61 -17.59 -16.57
N ALA A 418 -56.18 -18.23 -17.60
CA ALA A 418 -57.63 -18.33 -17.80
C ALA A 418 -58.35 -19.05 -16.65
N PHE A 419 -57.64 -19.89 -15.90
CA PHE A 419 -58.14 -20.69 -14.78
C PHE A 419 -57.48 -20.31 -13.45
N GLN A 420 -56.97 -19.08 -13.33
CA GLN A 420 -56.29 -18.57 -12.13
C GLN A 420 -55.19 -19.52 -11.64
N GLY A 421 -54.35 -19.95 -12.58
CA GLY A 421 -53.14 -20.75 -12.31
C GLY A 421 -53.38 -22.25 -12.12
N CYS A 422 -54.61 -22.71 -12.34
CA CYS A 422 -54.89 -24.14 -12.33
C CYS A 422 -54.72 -24.80 -13.72
N PRO A 423 -54.25 -26.06 -13.77
CA PRO A 423 -54.05 -26.80 -15.00
C PRO A 423 -55.37 -27.29 -15.62
N ASP A 424 -55.35 -27.49 -16.94
CA ASP A 424 -56.37 -28.15 -17.75
C ASP A 424 -55.61 -29.17 -18.63
N THR A 425 -55.59 -30.42 -18.17
CA THR A 425 -54.68 -31.46 -18.71
C THR A 425 -55.12 -31.95 -20.09
N ASP A 426 -56.41 -31.97 -20.40
CA ASP A 426 -56.92 -32.43 -21.70
C ASP A 426 -57.39 -31.31 -22.63
N GLY A 427 -57.42 -30.07 -22.15
CA GLY A 427 -57.64 -28.86 -22.93
C GLY A 427 -59.10 -28.68 -23.34
N ASP A 428 -60.06 -29.25 -22.62
CA ASP A 428 -61.47 -29.15 -22.94
C ASP A 428 -62.14 -27.85 -22.44
N GLY A 429 -61.39 -27.04 -21.68
CA GLY A 429 -61.82 -25.76 -21.14
C GLY A 429 -62.35 -25.84 -19.71
N ILE A 430 -62.20 -26.97 -19.03
CA ILE A 430 -62.55 -27.17 -17.61
C ILE A 430 -61.27 -27.52 -16.86
N PRO A 431 -60.88 -26.75 -15.82
CA PRO A 431 -59.65 -27.04 -15.09
C PRO A 431 -59.78 -28.36 -14.31
N ASP A 432 -58.65 -29.06 -14.12
CA ASP A 432 -58.59 -30.42 -13.57
C ASP A 432 -59.34 -30.58 -12.24
N TYR A 433 -59.37 -29.55 -11.40
CA TYR A 433 -60.05 -29.58 -10.10
C TYR A 433 -61.59 -29.53 -10.20
N LEU A 434 -62.13 -29.14 -11.36
CA LEU A 434 -63.56 -29.13 -11.71
C LEU A 434 -63.93 -30.23 -12.71
N ASP A 435 -62.94 -30.91 -13.28
CA ASP A 435 -63.15 -31.94 -14.30
C ASP A 435 -63.31 -33.34 -13.66
N ARG A 436 -64.39 -34.04 -14.01
CA ARG A 436 -64.62 -35.45 -13.62
C ARG A 436 -63.73 -36.41 -14.40
N CYS A 437 -63.25 -36.02 -15.57
CA CYS A 437 -62.45 -36.79 -16.50
C CYS A 437 -61.19 -36.02 -16.96
N PRO A 438 -60.24 -35.63 -16.07
CA PRO A 438 -59.13 -34.69 -16.38
C PRO A 438 -58.14 -35.08 -17.49
N THR A 439 -58.29 -36.24 -18.12
CA THR A 439 -57.37 -36.74 -19.15
C THR A 439 -58.09 -37.10 -20.45
N ALA A 440 -59.38 -36.81 -20.55
CA ALA A 440 -60.21 -37.17 -21.68
C ALA A 440 -61.22 -36.06 -21.99
N SER A 441 -60.93 -35.26 -23.01
CA SER A 441 -61.70 -34.06 -23.34
C SER A 441 -63.20 -34.32 -23.44
N GLY A 442 -64.01 -33.54 -22.73
CA GLY A 442 -65.45 -33.64 -22.74
C GLY A 442 -66.15 -32.31 -22.97
N THR A 443 -67.31 -32.16 -22.33
CA THR A 443 -68.11 -30.94 -22.42
C THR A 443 -68.57 -30.50 -21.04
N THR A 444 -68.86 -29.21 -20.91
CA THR A 444 -69.42 -28.64 -19.67
C THR A 444 -70.74 -29.28 -19.24
N ALA A 445 -71.53 -29.79 -20.19
CA ALA A 445 -72.77 -30.52 -19.89
C ALA A 445 -72.52 -31.80 -19.06
N PHE A 446 -71.33 -32.38 -19.19
CA PHE A 446 -70.93 -33.62 -18.52
C PHE A 446 -69.73 -33.43 -17.58
N GLN A 447 -69.45 -32.19 -17.17
CA GLN A 447 -68.33 -31.85 -16.27
C GLN A 447 -67.00 -32.44 -16.75
N GLY A 448 -66.72 -32.27 -18.05
CA GLY A 448 -65.47 -32.64 -18.72
C GLY A 448 -65.37 -34.09 -19.16
N CYS A 449 -66.41 -34.90 -18.97
CA CYS A 449 -66.43 -36.25 -19.52
C CYS A 449 -66.95 -36.32 -20.97
N PRO A 450 -66.34 -37.13 -21.85
CA PRO A 450 -66.79 -37.33 -23.22
C PRO A 450 -68.03 -38.21 -23.30
N ASP A 451 -68.87 -37.98 -24.30
CA ASP A 451 -69.98 -38.83 -24.72
C ASP A 451 -69.67 -39.29 -26.17
N THR A 452 -69.08 -40.48 -26.29
CA THR A 452 -68.49 -40.93 -27.56
C THR A 452 -69.54 -41.33 -28.59
N ASP A 453 -70.70 -41.84 -28.16
CA ASP A 453 -71.75 -42.31 -29.06
C ASP A 453 -72.95 -41.34 -29.18
N GLY A 454 -72.95 -40.27 -28.38
CA GLY A 454 -73.86 -39.14 -28.48
C GLY A 454 -75.27 -39.46 -27.99
N ASP A 455 -75.41 -40.41 -27.06
CA ASP A 455 -76.70 -40.87 -26.57
C ASP A 455 -77.24 -40.07 -25.35
N GLY A 456 -76.43 -39.14 -24.85
CA GLY A 456 -76.75 -38.27 -23.73
C GLY A 456 -76.27 -38.76 -22.37
N LEU A 457 -75.50 -39.85 -22.31
CA LEU A 457 -74.77 -40.29 -21.12
C LEU A 457 -73.26 -40.18 -21.35
N PRO A 458 -72.50 -39.56 -20.42
CA PRO A 458 -71.06 -39.53 -20.55
C PRO A 458 -70.45 -40.91 -20.32
N ASN A 459 -69.30 -41.18 -20.94
CA ASN A 459 -68.64 -42.50 -20.92
C ASN A 459 -68.50 -43.15 -19.53
N PRO A 460 -68.17 -42.44 -18.42
CA PRO A 460 -68.12 -43.06 -17.09
C PRO A 460 -69.48 -43.53 -16.56
N ASP A 461 -70.56 -42.92 -17.04
CA ASP A 461 -71.93 -43.19 -16.63
C ASP A 461 -72.67 -44.09 -17.67
N ASP A 462 -72.02 -44.41 -18.79
CA ASP A 462 -72.53 -45.27 -19.87
C ASP A 462 -71.91 -46.70 -19.83
N ARG A 463 -72.77 -47.73 -19.88
CA ARG A 463 -72.32 -49.13 -19.94
C ARG A 463 -71.93 -49.57 -21.36
N CYS A 464 -72.37 -48.85 -22.38
CA CYS A 464 -72.05 -49.09 -23.78
C CYS A 464 -71.46 -47.84 -24.44
N PRO A 465 -70.28 -47.32 -24.02
CA PRO A 465 -69.72 -46.04 -24.49
C PRO A 465 -69.48 -45.89 -26.00
N TYR A 466 -69.78 -46.88 -26.83
CA TYR A 466 -69.56 -46.86 -28.27
C TYR A 466 -70.81 -47.28 -29.05
N ALA A 467 -71.98 -47.40 -28.42
CA ALA A 467 -73.20 -47.90 -29.04
C ALA A 467 -74.46 -47.27 -28.43
N ALA A 468 -74.94 -46.20 -29.08
CA ALA A 468 -76.01 -45.36 -28.57
C ALA A 468 -77.26 -46.12 -28.08
N GLY A 469 -77.69 -45.80 -26.87
CA GLY A 469 -78.87 -46.36 -26.22
C GLY A 469 -79.68 -45.32 -25.45
N PRO A 470 -80.87 -45.69 -24.95
CA PRO A 470 -81.61 -44.79 -24.09
C PRO A 470 -81.01 -44.80 -22.67
N ALA A 471 -81.11 -43.66 -21.98
CA ALA A 471 -80.75 -43.55 -20.56
C ALA A 471 -81.49 -44.57 -19.66
N SER A 472 -82.71 -44.99 -20.04
CA SER A 472 -83.45 -46.07 -19.38
C SER A 472 -82.73 -47.42 -19.38
N ASN A 473 -81.70 -47.58 -20.22
CA ASN A 473 -80.85 -48.75 -20.33
C ASN A 473 -79.35 -48.45 -20.16
N MET A 474 -79.02 -47.37 -19.43
CA MET A 474 -77.64 -46.98 -19.11
C MET A 474 -76.77 -46.96 -20.38
N GLY A 475 -77.30 -46.30 -21.41
CA GLY A 475 -76.67 -46.05 -22.71
C GLY A 475 -76.52 -47.25 -23.64
N CYS A 476 -77.04 -48.42 -23.26
CA CYS A 476 -76.99 -49.59 -24.15
C CYS A 476 -78.21 -49.70 -25.09
N PRO A 477 -78.03 -50.19 -26.34
CA PRO A 477 -79.12 -50.31 -27.30
C PRO A 477 -80.24 -51.25 -26.84
N GLU A 478 -81.50 -50.88 -27.13
CA GLU A 478 -82.64 -51.76 -26.89
C GLU A 478 -82.78 -52.84 -27.95
N LEU A 479 -83.14 -54.06 -27.52
CA LEU A 479 -83.28 -55.20 -28.41
C LEU A 479 -84.53 -55.08 -29.30
N LYS A 480 -84.35 -54.62 -30.55
CA LYS A 480 -85.45 -54.53 -31.52
C LYS A 480 -85.97 -55.94 -31.89
N LYS A 481 -87.29 -56.07 -32.08
CA LYS A 481 -87.93 -57.34 -32.53
C LYS A 481 -87.29 -57.93 -33.80
N GLN A 482 -86.78 -57.10 -34.69
CA GLN A 482 -86.08 -57.52 -35.91
C GLN A 482 -84.76 -58.25 -35.60
N VAL A 483 -83.99 -57.78 -34.61
CA VAL A 483 -82.72 -58.40 -34.21
C VAL A 483 -82.96 -59.76 -33.57
N VAL A 484 -84.00 -59.89 -32.74
CA VAL A 484 -84.44 -61.19 -32.20
C VAL A 484 -84.75 -62.17 -33.34
N ARG A 485 -85.49 -61.72 -34.37
CA ARG A 485 -85.79 -62.56 -35.54
C ARG A 485 -84.52 -62.96 -36.28
N GLN A 486 -83.58 -62.04 -36.50
CA GLN A 486 -82.29 -62.34 -37.13
C GLN A 486 -81.50 -63.38 -36.34
N LEU A 487 -81.47 -63.28 -35.00
CA LEU A 487 -80.84 -64.27 -34.13
C LEU A 487 -81.52 -65.65 -34.24
N GLN A 488 -82.86 -65.71 -34.25
CA GLN A 488 -83.58 -66.98 -34.42
C GLN A 488 -83.36 -67.60 -35.81
N GLU A 489 -83.37 -66.80 -36.88
CA GLU A 489 -83.11 -67.29 -38.24
C GLU A 489 -81.66 -67.78 -38.38
N ALA A 490 -80.70 -67.08 -37.78
CA ALA A 490 -79.32 -67.55 -37.70
C ALA A 490 -79.23 -68.89 -36.95
N GLY A 491 -79.91 -69.04 -35.81
CA GLY A 491 -79.94 -70.28 -35.03
C GLY A 491 -80.48 -71.49 -35.81
N LYS A 492 -81.45 -71.30 -36.71
CA LYS A 492 -81.96 -72.36 -37.60
C LYS A 492 -80.95 -72.82 -38.65
N GLN A 493 -79.99 -71.97 -39.01
CA GLN A 493 -78.94 -72.30 -39.97
C GLN A 493 -77.75 -73.02 -39.33
N ILE A 494 -77.69 -73.08 -37.99
CA ILE A 494 -76.64 -73.79 -37.27
C ILE A 494 -76.86 -75.31 -37.40
N GLN A 495 -75.94 -75.95 -38.12
CA GLN A 495 -75.90 -77.38 -38.36
C GLN A 495 -74.74 -78.06 -37.62
N PHE A 496 -74.95 -79.34 -37.33
CA PHE A 496 -74.01 -80.22 -36.64
C PHE A 496 -73.81 -81.50 -37.45
N GLU A 497 -72.64 -82.12 -37.32
CA GLU A 497 -72.39 -83.44 -37.89
C GLU A 497 -73.39 -84.48 -37.34
N THR A 498 -73.75 -85.47 -38.15
CA THR A 498 -74.76 -86.47 -37.81
C THR A 498 -74.39 -87.22 -36.53
N GLY A 499 -75.31 -87.25 -35.56
CA GLY A 499 -75.09 -87.92 -34.26
C GLY A 499 -74.08 -87.24 -33.33
N SER A 500 -73.54 -86.08 -33.71
CA SER A 500 -72.49 -85.34 -33.01
C SER A 500 -72.97 -83.93 -32.60
N ASP A 501 -72.23 -83.32 -31.68
CA ASP A 501 -72.30 -81.92 -31.25
C ASP A 501 -71.24 -81.03 -31.95
N LYS A 502 -70.44 -81.59 -32.85
CA LYS A 502 -69.49 -80.84 -33.67
C LYS A 502 -70.21 -79.98 -34.72
N LEU A 503 -69.96 -78.68 -34.69
CA LEU A 503 -70.45 -77.71 -35.68
C LEU A 503 -69.83 -77.99 -37.05
N THR A 504 -70.62 -77.91 -38.11
CA THR A 504 -70.13 -77.99 -39.49
C THR A 504 -69.44 -76.69 -39.91
N ASP A 505 -68.54 -76.73 -40.88
CA ASP A 505 -67.83 -75.53 -41.37
C ASP A 505 -68.78 -74.43 -41.88
N ALA A 506 -69.90 -74.82 -42.50
CA ALA A 506 -70.95 -73.89 -42.93
C ALA A 506 -71.64 -73.13 -41.78
N SER A 507 -71.58 -73.66 -40.56
CA SER A 507 -72.19 -73.05 -39.36
C SER A 507 -71.28 -72.01 -38.71
N LEU A 508 -69.96 -72.07 -38.93
CA LEU A 508 -69.00 -71.18 -38.26
C LEU A 508 -69.23 -69.68 -38.61
N PRO A 509 -69.45 -69.29 -39.88
CA PRO A 509 -69.77 -67.89 -40.21
C PRO A 509 -71.09 -67.42 -39.59
N VAL A 510 -72.06 -68.31 -39.42
CA VAL A 510 -73.36 -68.00 -38.80
C VAL A 510 -73.16 -67.72 -37.30
N VAL A 511 -72.40 -68.55 -36.60
CA VAL A 511 -72.06 -68.33 -35.19
C VAL A 511 -71.24 -67.06 -35.00
N LYS A 512 -70.32 -66.74 -35.94
CA LYS A 512 -69.58 -65.47 -35.93
C LYS A 512 -70.51 -64.26 -36.03
N ARG A 513 -71.48 -64.29 -36.95
CA ARG A 513 -72.49 -63.22 -37.08
C ARG A 513 -73.34 -63.08 -35.81
N VAL A 514 -73.70 -64.19 -35.17
CA VAL A 514 -74.40 -64.16 -33.88
C VAL A 514 -73.53 -63.46 -32.82
N ALA A 515 -72.24 -63.80 -32.73
CA ALA A 515 -71.32 -63.14 -31.80
C ALA A 515 -71.21 -61.63 -32.08
N GLU A 516 -71.09 -61.21 -33.34
CA GLU A 516 -71.07 -59.78 -33.72
C GLU A 516 -72.34 -59.05 -33.27
N ILE A 517 -73.52 -59.67 -33.44
CA ILE A 517 -74.76 -59.10 -32.91
C ILE A 517 -74.70 -59.00 -31.38
N LEU A 518 -74.28 -60.06 -30.68
CA LEU A 518 -74.25 -60.09 -29.22
C LEU A 518 -73.25 -59.10 -28.59
N LYS A 519 -72.19 -58.71 -29.31
CA LYS A 519 -71.26 -57.65 -28.86
C LYS A 519 -71.93 -56.28 -28.74
N ASN A 520 -72.92 -56.00 -29.58
CA ASN A 520 -73.67 -54.74 -29.53
C ASN A 520 -74.77 -54.71 -28.45
N TYR A 521 -74.95 -55.80 -27.70
CA TYR A 521 -75.96 -55.92 -26.64
C TYR A 521 -75.37 -56.52 -25.35
N PRO A 522 -74.33 -55.91 -24.74
CA PRO A 522 -73.63 -56.46 -23.57
C PRO A 522 -74.55 -56.64 -22.36
N ASN A 523 -75.58 -55.80 -22.22
CA ASN A 523 -76.57 -55.85 -21.13
C ASN A 523 -77.60 -57.01 -21.22
N TYR A 524 -77.40 -57.98 -22.10
CA TYR A 524 -78.30 -59.14 -22.24
C TYR A 524 -77.57 -60.45 -21.95
N ARG A 525 -78.21 -61.29 -21.12
CA ARG A 525 -77.91 -62.72 -21.00
C ARG A 525 -78.57 -63.48 -22.13
N VAL A 526 -77.87 -64.47 -22.66
CA VAL A 526 -78.33 -65.30 -23.77
C VAL A 526 -78.37 -66.77 -23.33
N THR A 527 -79.55 -67.36 -23.39
CA THR A 527 -79.70 -68.81 -23.28
C THR A 527 -79.73 -69.43 -24.67
N VAL A 528 -78.73 -70.24 -24.97
CA VAL A 528 -78.65 -71.05 -26.20
C VAL A 528 -79.45 -72.33 -25.98
N ALA A 529 -80.51 -72.51 -26.75
CA ALA A 529 -81.47 -73.61 -26.62
C ALA A 529 -81.32 -74.62 -27.76
N GLY A 530 -80.96 -75.86 -27.44
CA GLY A 530 -80.84 -76.95 -28.42
C GLY A 530 -82.11 -77.81 -28.53
N HIS A 531 -82.50 -78.15 -29.75
CA HIS A 531 -83.67 -79.00 -30.02
C HIS A 531 -83.35 -80.15 -31.00
N THR A 532 -84.04 -81.27 -30.86
CA THR A 532 -83.96 -82.43 -31.76
C THR A 532 -85.31 -82.79 -32.37
N ASP A 533 -85.30 -83.67 -33.37
CA ASP A 533 -86.51 -84.38 -33.80
C ASP A 533 -86.82 -85.57 -32.87
N ASN A 534 -87.89 -86.31 -33.18
CA ASN A 534 -88.32 -87.47 -32.41
C ASN A 534 -87.64 -88.80 -32.82
N GLN A 535 -86.59 -88.76 -33.65
CA GLN A 535 -85.93 -89.98 -34.08
C GLN A 535 -84.93 -90.43 -33.02
N GLY A 536 -85.02 -91.70 -32.61
CA GLY A 536 -84.17 -92.28 -31.56
C GLY A 536 -84.77 -92.19 -30.15
N LYS A 537 -83.94 -92.49 -29.14
CA LYS A 537 -84.36 -92.53 -27.73
C LYS A 537 -84.47 -91.12 -27.17
N ARG A 538 -85.57 -90.84 -26.46
CA ARG A 538 -85.83 -89.54 -25.80
C ARG A 538 -84.65 -89.06 -24.94
N GLN A 539 -84.07 -89.95 -24.12
CA GLN A 539 -82.92 -89.63 -23.26
C GLN A 539 -81.68 -89.22 -24.07
N ARG A 540 -81.36 -89.96 -25.14
CA ARG A 540 -80.23 -89.65 -26.02
C ARG A 540 -80.42 -88.33 -26.77
N ASN A 541 -81.66 -88.03 -27.15
CA ASN A 541 -82.02 -86.76 -27.78
C ASN A 541 -81.89 -85.57 -26.81
N GLN A 542 -82.19 -85.79 -25.52
CA GLN A 542 -81.97 -84.79 -24.47
C GLN A 542 -80.47 -84.46 -24.33
N GLU A 543 -79.63 -85.47 -24.06
CA GLU A 543 -78.17 -85.30 -23.92
C GLU A 543 -77.53 -84.66 -25.17
N LEU A 544 -77.95 -85.08 -26.37
CA LEU A 544 -77.42 -84.53 -27.61
C LEU A 544 -77.77 -83.04 -27.78
N SER A 545 -78.97 -82.63 -27.39
CA SER A 545 -79.39 -81.23 -27.46
C SER A 545 -78.62 -80.33 -26.49
N GLU A 546 -78.32 -80.83 -25.28
CA GLU A 546 -77.54 -80.12 -24.26
C GLU A 546 -76.10 -79.91 -24.73
N ARG A 547 -75.44 -80.96 -25.23
CA ARG A 547 -74.07 -80.87 -25.75
C ARG A 547 -73.96 -79.90 -26.93
N ARG A 548 -74.94 -79.92 -27.85
CA ARG A 548 -75.00 -78.98 -28.98
C ARG A 548 -75.12 -77.53 -28.53
N ALA A 549 -76.02 -77.26 -27.58
CA ALA A 549 -76.15 -75.93 -27.00
C ALA A 549 -74.86 -75.48 -26.31
N ALA A 550 -74.23 -76.36 -25.52
CA ALA A 550 -72.95 -76.08 -24.86
C ALA A 550 -71.82 -75.80 -25.86
N ARG A 551 -71.75 -76.55 -26.97
CA ARG A 551 -70.74 -76.31 -28.02
C ARG A 551 -70.92 -74.96 -28.71
N CYS A 552 -72.17 -74.54 -28.95
CA CYS A 552 -72.46 -73.20 -29.44
C CYS A 552 -72.02 -72.12 -28.44
N VAL A 553 -72.31 -72.30 -27.15
CA VAL A 553 -71.84 -71.38 -26.08
C VAL A 553 -70.32 -71.28 -26.09
N GLN A 554 -69.60 -72.41 -26.09
CA GLN A 554 -68.14 -72.43 -26.13
C GLN A 554 -67.60 -71.66 -27.34
N LYS A 555 -68.21 -71.84 -28.52
CA LYS A 555 -67.80 -71.11 -29.73
C LYS A 555 -68.06 -69.60 -29.63
N LEU A 556 -69.14 -69.17 -28.97
CA LEU A 556 -69.41 -67.74 -28.74
C LEU A 556 -68.40 -67.12 -27.76
N ILE A 557 -68.00 -67.87 -26.73
CA ILE A 557 -66.94 -67.45 -25.78
C ILE A 557 -65.61 -67.26 -26.53
N GLU A 558 -65.23 -68.22 -27.38
CA GLU A 558 -64.02 -68.12 -28.23
C GLU A 558 -64.05 -66.88 -29.16
N LEU A 559 -65.24 -66.35 -29.47
CA LEU A 559 -65.43 -65.16 -30.31
C LEU A 559 -65.49 -63.85 -29.51
N GLY A 560 -65.29 -63.92 -28.20
CA GLY A 560 -65.19 -62.76 -27.30
C GLY A 560 -66.52 -62.31 -26.71
N ILE A 561 -67.46 -63.24 -26.45
CA ILE A 561 -68.63 -62.98 -25.60
C ILE A 561 -68.33 -63.46 -24.19
N GLU A 562 -68.61 -62.63 -23.19
CA GLU A 562 -68.33 -62.92 -21.78
C GLU A 562 -69.07 -64.20 -21.33
N PRO A 563 -68.38 -65.19 -20.74
CA PRO A 563 -68.99 -66.45 -20.30
C PRO A 563 -70.20 -66.25 -19.37
N GLU A 564 -70.18 -65.24 -18.52
CA GLU A 564 -71.22 -64.92 -17.53
C GLU A 564 -72.55 -64.51 -18.18
N ARG A 565 -72.50 -64.13 -19.46
CA ARG A 565 -73.69 -63.77 -20.25
C ARG A 565 -74.34 -64.97 -20.91
N LEU A 566 -73.67 -66.12 -20.98
CA LEU A 566 -74.10 -67.25 -21.80
C LEU A 566 -74.55 -68.43 -20.94
N THR A 567 -75.71 -68.99 -21.24
CA THR A 567 -76.18 -70.26 -20.65
C THR A 567 -76.61 -71.23 -21.75
N SER A 568 -76.40 -72.53 -21.57
CA SER A 568 -76.85 -73.56 -22.51
C SER A 568 -77.98 -74.39 -21.91
N ALA A 569 -79.03 -74.65 -22.69
CA ALA A 569 -80.14 -75.54 -22.31
C ALA A 569 -80.49 -76.49 -23.46
N GLY A 570 -80.64 -77.78 -23.18
CA GLY A 570 -81.16 -78.74 -24.15
C GLY A 570 -82.63 -79.06 -23.86
N TYR A 571 -83.44 -79.17 -24.92
CA TYR A 571 -84.86 -79.52 -24.81
C TYR A 571 -85.21 -80.85 -25.49
N GLY A 572 -84.22 -81.52 -26.09
CA GLY A 572 -84.43 -82.73 -26.88
C GLY A 572 -85.61 -82.59 -27.83
N GLN A 573 -86.50 -83.58 -27.81
CA GLN A 573 -87.70 -83.64 -28.64
C GLN A 573 -88.97 -83.04 -27.99
N THR A 574 -88.85 -82.35 -26.84
CA THR A 574 -90.00 -81.93 -26.01
C THR A 574 -90.72 -80.67 -26.50
N LYS A 575 -90.05 -79.84 -27.33
CA LYS A 575 -90.59 -78.59 -27.88
C LYS A 575 -90.54 -78.56 -29.42
N PRO A 576 -91.36 -79.38 -30.12
CA PRO A 576 -91.41 -79.38 -31.58
C PRO A 576 -92.13 -78.14 -32.12
N ILE A 577 -91.63 -77.57 -33.23
CA ILE A 577 -92.26 -76.44 -33.95
C ILE A 577 -92.95 -76.89 -35.25
N ALA A 578 -92.72 -78.14 -35.67
CA ALA A 578 -93.35 -78.77 -36.82
C ALA A 578 -93.65 -80.24 -36.54
N THR A 579 -94.53 -80.84 -37.35
CA THR A 579 -94.86 -82.27 -37.21
C THR A 579 -93.63 -83.15 -37.46
N ASN A 580 -93.35 -84.06 -36.52
CA ASN A 580 -92.28 -85.04 -36.68
C ASN A 580 -92.60 -86.15 -37.68
N SER A 581 -93.85 -86.23 -38.17
CA SER A 581 -94.27 -87.23 -39.15
C SER A 581 -93.59 -87.05 -40.51
N THR A 582 -93.14 -85.84 -40.86
CA THR A 582 -92.51 -85.54 -42.16
C THR A 582 -91.01 -85.28 -42.02
N ALA A 583 -90.22 -85.62 -43.04
CA ALA A 583 -88.77 -85.32 -43.05
C ALA A 583 -88.48 -83.82 -42.96
N LYS A 584 -89.29 -83.00 -43.64
CA LYS A 584 -89.22 -81.54 -43.58
C LYS A 584 -89.50 -81.01 -42.17
N GLY A 585 -90.53 -81.52 -41.49
CA GLY A 585 -90.85 -81.12 -40.12
C GLY A 585 -89.79 -81.57 -39.11
N ARG A 586 -89.20 -82.75 -39.28
CA ARG A 586 -88.03 -83.17 -38.47
C ARG A 586 -86.82 -82.25 -38.66
N ALA A 587 -86.54 -81.82 -39.89
CA ALA A 587 -85.46 -80.87 -40.15
C ALA A 587 -85.68 -79.52 -39.45
N LEU A 588 -86.92 -79.01 -39.43
CA LEU A 588 -87.26 -77.79 -38.70
C LEU A 588 -87.14 -77.96 -37.18
N ASN A 589 -87.43 -79.16 -36.64
CA ASN A 589 -87.32 -79.42 -35.20
C ASN A 589 -85.86 -79.48 -34.73
N ARG A 590 -84.91 -79.88 -35.59
CA ARG A 590 -83.47 -79.84 -35.30
C ARG A 590 -82.92 -78.43 -35.50
N ARG A 591 -82.86 -77.65 -34.43
CA ARG A 591 -82.47 -76.24 -34.48
C ARG A 591 -81.82 -75.78 -33.19
N VAL A 592 -81.18 -74.62 -33.26
CA VAL A 592 -80.74 -73.84 -32.11
C VAL A 592 -81.58 -72.58 -32.03
N GLU A 593 -82.00 -72.20 -30.83
CA GLU A 593 -82.68 -70.93 -30.54
C GLU A 593 -81.83 -70.10 -29.58
N PHE A 594 -81.96 -68.78 -29.64
CA PHE A 594 -81.27 -67.85 -28.74
C PHE A 594 -82.29 -67.04 -27.95
N HIS A 595 -82.38 -67.24 -26.64
CA HIS A 595 -83.30 -66.48 -25.80
C HIS A 595 -82.53 -65.40 -25.05
N LEU A 596 -82.89 -64.14 -25.26
CA LEU A 596 -82.22 -62.99 -24.67
C LEU A 596 -83.05 -62.45 -23.51
N VAL A 597 -82.41 -62.25 -22.36
CA VAL A 597 -83.00 -61.66 -21.16
C VAL A 597 -82.13 -60.50 -20.72
N ARG A 598 -82.74 -59.35 -20.45
CA ARG A 598 -82.03 -58.16 -19.97
C ARG A 598 -81.43 -58.44 -18.59
N MET A 599 -80.17 -58.07 -18.39
CA MET A 599 -79.53 -58.10 -17.08
C MET A 599 -80.04 -56.89 -16.30
N HIS A 600 -80.63 -57.15 -15.12
CA HIS A 600 -81.00 -56.10 -14.18
C HIS A 600 -79.79 -55.64 -13.39
#